data_AF-A0A0R2SBP8-F1
#
_entry.id   AF-A0A0R2SBP8-F1
#
_cell.length_a   1.000
_cell.length_b   1.000
_cell.length_c   1.000
_cell.angle_alpha   90.00
_cell.angle_beta   90.00
_cell.angle_gamma   90.00
#
_symmetry.space_group_name_H-M   'P 1'
#
loop_
_entity.id
_entity.type
_entity.pdbx_description
1 polymer ?
#
loop_
_entity_poly.entity_id
_entity_poly.type
_entity_poly.pdbx_seq_one_letter_code
_entity_poly.pdbx_strand_id
1 'polypeptide(L)' 'MKIESREREERLRNISMQLRTPSGLTSLEDIPAYQRNNIKISEPTHSSESEVSIYTLTNGNSNIIELKQNNSFLHDNVD' A
#
# COMPACT_ATOMS: atom_id res chain seq x y z
N MET A 1 3.81 4.38 29.03
CA MET A 1 4.61 3.27 28.47
C MET A 1 4.36 1.89 29.10
N LYS A 2 3.46 1.70 30.09
CA LYS A 2 3.07 0.37 30.64
C LYS A 2 1.78 -0.22 30.06
N ILE A 3 1.05 0.57 29.28
CA ILE A 3 -0.28 0.22 28.75
C ILE A 3 -0.09 -0.62 27.48
N GLU A 4 0.79 -0.19 26.58
CA GLU A 4 1.13 -0.90 25.34
C GLU A 4 1.65 -2.32 25.57
N SER A 5 2.46 -2.54 26.61
CA SER A 5 2.99 -3.87 26.94
C SER A 5 1.89 -4.83 27.39
N ARG A 6 0.94 -4.35 28.22
CA ARG A 6 -0.21 -5.16 28.66
C ARG A 6 -1.16 -5.47 27.51
N GLU A 7 -1.46 -4.49 26.67
CA GLU A 7 -2.29 -4.69 25.47
C GLU A 7 -1.66 -5.71 24.51
N ARG A 8 -0.33 -5.67 24.35
CA ARG A 8 0.40 -6.65 23.54
C ARG A 8 0.29 -8.05 24.12
N GLU A 9 0.48 -8.22 25.43
CA GLU A 9 0.35 -9.52 26.10
C GLU A 9 -1.07 -10.10 25.96
N GLU A 10 -2.10 -9.28 26.12
CA GLU A 10 -3.49 -9.71 25.94
C GLU A 10 -3.79 -10.15 24.50
N ARG A 11 -3.31 -9.41 23.51
CA ARG A 11 -3.44 -9.79 22.10
C ARG A 11 -2.77 -11.13 21.81
N LEU A 12 -1.54 -11.33 22.31
CA LEU A 12 -0.79 -12.58 22.11
C LEU A 12 -1.49 -13.77 22.79
N ARG A 13 -2.04 -13.59 24.00
CA ARG A 13 -2.83 -14.62 24.68
C ARG A 13 -4.07 -15.01 23.88
N ASN A 14 -4.82 -14.03 23.37
CA ASN A 14 -6.01 -14.30 22.56
C ASN A 14 -5.66 -15.06 21.27
N ILE A 15 -4.60 -14.67 20.57
CA ILE A 15 -4.12 -15.37 19.37
C ILE A 15 -3.73 -16.82 19.71
N SER A 16 -2.98 -17.02 20.79
CA SER A 16 -2.58 -18.36 21.22
C SER A 16 -3.77 -19.25 21.58
N MET A 17 -4.84 -18.68 22.15
CA MET A 17 -6.07 -19.43 22.44
C MET A 17 -6.80 -19.81 21.14
N GLN A 18 -6.96 -18.86 20.22
CA GLN A 18 -7.62 -19.11 18.93
C GLN A 18 -6.92 -20.20 18.12
N LEU A 19 -5.58 -20.19 18.06
CA LEU A 19 -4.77 -21.19 17.34
C LEU A 19 -4.77 -22.57 18.00
N ARG A 20 -4.97 -22.65 19.33
CA ARG A 20 -4.97 -23.93 20.06
C ARG A 20 -6.31 -24.66 19.95
N THR A 21 -7.40 -23.94 19.66
CA THR A 21 -8.73 -24.53 19.50
C THR A 21 -8.99 -24.91 18.04
N PRO A 22 -9.50 -26.11 17.73
CA PRO A 22 -9.78 -26.52 16.36
C PRO A 22 -10.82 -25.61 15.69
N SER A 23 -11.85 -25.17 16.42
CA SER A 23 -12.87 -24.24 15.90
C SER A 23 -12.31 -22.85 15.54
N GLY A 24 -11.40 -22.33 16.38
CA GLY A 24 -10.71 -21.07 16.11
C GLY A 24 -9.77 -21.16 14.92
N LEU A 25 -9.09 -22.30 14.75
CA LEU A 25 -8.19 -22.55 13.63
C LEU A 25 -8.95 -22.63 12.30
N THR A 26 -10.05 -23.39 12.23
CA THR A 26 -10.91 -23.48 11.03
C THR A 26 -11.44 -22.10 10.63
N SER A 27 -11.88 -21.29 11.60
CA SER A 27 -12.34 -19.91 11.33
C SER A 27 -11.25 -19.00 10.76
N LEU A 28 -9.97 -19.26 11.07
CA LEU A 28 -8.83 -18.50 10.55
C LEU A 28 -8.42 -18.95 9.13
N GLU A 29 -8.72 -20.20 8.77
CA GLU A 29 -8.44 -20.80 7.47
C GLU A 29 -9.53 -20.49 6.43
N ASP A 30 -10.80 -20.48 6.84
CA ASP A 30 -11.94 -20.27 5.94
C ASP A 30 -12.02 -18.82 5.41
N ILE A 31 -11.52 -17.84 6.19
CA ILE A 31 -11.69 -16.41 5.91
C ILE A 31 -10.32 -15.69 5.94
N PRO A 32 -9.94 -14.98 4.86
CA PRO A 32 -8.68 -14.27 4.82
C PRO A 32 -8.65 -13.12 5.82
N ALA A 33 -7.44 -12.76 6.28
CA ALA A 33 -7.25 -11.81 7.38
C ALA A 33 -7.84 -10.42 7.11
N TYR A 34 -7.79 -9.94 5.86
CA TYR A 34 -8.34 -8.63 5.50
C TYR A 34 -9.87 -8.61 5.64
N GLN A 35 -10.55 -9.70 5.25
CA GLN A 35 -11.99 -9.82 5.39
C GLN A 35 -12.39 -10.00 6.86
N ARG A 36 -11.66 -10.83 7.61
CA ARG A 36 -11.84 -11.02 9.06
C ARG A 36 -11.71 -9.72 9.85
N ASN A 37 -10.80 -8.84 9.44
CA ASN A 37 -10.54 -7.56 10.10
C ASN A 37 -11.33 -6.39 9.49
N ASN A 38 -12.23 -6.63 8.53
CA ASN A 38 -12.96 -5.59 7.80
C ASN A 38 -12.04 -4.52 7.16
N ILE A 39 -10.84 -4.92 6.73
CA ILE A 39 -9.87 -4.06 6.06
C ILE A 39 -10.19 -4.06 4.57
N LYS A 40 -10.57 -2.90 4.03
CA LYS A 40 -10.67 -2.69 2.58
C LYS A 40 -9.27 -2.57 2.00
N ILE A 41 -8.88 -3.55 1.18
CA ILE A 41 -7.68 -3.47 0.37
C ILE A 41 -8.06 -2.62 -0.86
N SER A 42 -7.37 -1.49 -1.06
CA SER A 42 -7.44 -0.79 -2.34
C SER A 42 -6.70 -1.64 -3.36
N GLU A 43 -7.27 -1.83 -4.55
CA GLU A 43 -6.52 -2.41 -5.66
C GLU A 43 -5.32 -1.49 -5.94
N PRO A 44 -4.08 -2.01 -5.89
CA PRO A 44 -2.94 -1.23 -6.32
C PRO A 44 -3.07 -1.00 -7.82
N THR A 45 -2.66 0.18 -8.28
CA THR A 45 -2.48 0.43 -9.71
C THR A 45 -1.58 -0.66 -10.27
N HIS A 46 -1.99 -1.23 -11.41
CA HIS A 46 -1.21 -2.30 -12.01
C HIS A 46 0.18 -1.75 -12.37
N SER A 47 1.24 -2.56 -12.27
CA SER A 47 2.60 -2.09 -12.57
C SER A 47 2.81 -1.65 -14.02
N SER A 48 1.87 -1.99 -14.93
CA SER A 48 1.85 -1.46 -16.30
C SER A 48 1.14 -0.10 -16.42
N GLU A 49 0.44 0.34 -15.38
CA GLU A 49 -0.19 1.65 -15.31
C GLU A 49 0.84 2.66 -14.81
N SER A 50 1.32 3.50 -15.72
CA SER A 50 2.38 4.47 -15.47
C SER A 50 1.76 5.84 -15.14
N GLU A 51 1.84 6.26 -13.86
CA GLU A 51 1.45 7.62 -13.43
C GLU A 51 2.53 8.68 -13.79
N VAL A 52 3.30 8.43 -14.83
CA VAL A 52 4.41 9.30 -15.19
C VAL A 52 3.91 10.47 -16.03
N SER A 53 4.09 11.69 -15.52
CA SER A 53 3.75 12.91 -16.24
C SER A 53 4.70 13.12 -17.42
N ILE A 54 4.17 12.97 -18.64
CA ILE A 54 4.88 13.27 -19.91
C ILE A 54 5.22 14.77 -20.03
N TYR A 55 4.53 15.62 -19.25
CA TYR A 55 4.70 17.07 -19.28
C TYR A 55 5.78 17.53 -18.29
N THR A 56 6.56 18.53 -18.67
CA THR A 56 7.49 19.26 -17.81
C THR A 56 7.21 20.75 -17.88
N LEU A 57 7.22 21.42 -16.73
CA LEU A 57 7.07 22.86 -16.62
C LEU A 57 8.45 23.51 -16.82
N THR A 58 8.60 24.36 -17.84
CA THR A 58 9.86 25.06 -18.11
C THR A 58 9.64 26.57 -18.17
N ASN A 59 10.59 27.34 -17.65
CA ASN A 59 10.62 28.79 -17.81
C ASN A 59 11.24 29.12 -19.18
N GLY A 60 10.40 29.60 -20.11
CA GLY A 60 10.86 30.04 -21.43
C GLY A 60 11.69 31.32 -21.38
N ASN A 61 12.31 31.67 -22.51
CA ASN A 61 13.22 32.82 -22.68
C ASN A 61 12.57 34.19 -22.40
N SER A 62 11.25 34.22 -22.20
CA SER A 62 10.41 35.41 -22.03
C SER A 62 9.72 35.46 -20.67
N ASN A 63 10.19 34.69 -19.67
CA ASN A 63 9.56 34.55 -18.35
C ASN A 63 8.09 34.05 -18.39
N ILE A 64 7.71 33.41 -19.50
CA ILE A 64 6.42 32.73 -19.68
C ILE A 64 6.60 31.28 -19.25
N ILE A 65 5.68 30.79 -18.44
CA ILE A 65 5.64 29.40 -17.98
C ILE A 65 5.05 28.57 -19.13
N GLU A 66 5.83 27.65 -19.68
CA GLU A 66 5.41 26.78 -20.77
C GLU A 66 5.37 25.32 -20.32
N LEU A 67 4.30 24.62 -20.70
CA LEU A 67 4.17 23.17 -20.55
C LEU A 67 4.77 22.50 -21.79
N LYS A 68 5.84 21.74 -21.60
CA LYS A 68 6.50 20.98 -22.65
C LYS A 68 6.20 19.49 -22.52
N GLN A 69 5.92 18.82 -23.64
CA GLN A 69 5.60 17.38 -23.68
C GLN A 69 6.84 16.46 -23.67
N ASN A 70 8.05 17.03 -23.69
CA ASN A 70 9.29 16.26 -23.72
C ASN A 70 9.94 16.22 -22.33
N ASN A 71 9.37 15.44 -21.41
CA ASN A 71 9.97 15.24 -20.09
C ASN A 71 11.32 14.51 -20.21
N SER A 72 12.42 15.26 -20.03
CA SER A 72 13.79 14.74 -20.12
C SER A 72 14.18 13.77 -18.98
N PHE A 73 13.34 13.64 -17.95
CA PHE A 73 13.54 12.68 -16.86
C PHE A 73 12.88 11.32 -17.14
N LEU A 74 12.15 11.19 -18.26
CA LEU A 74 11.63 9.91 -18.74
C LEU A 74 12.66 9.26 -19.67
N HIS A 75 13.20 8.13 -19.23
CA HIS A 75 14.07 7.30 -20.05
C HIS A 75 13.22 6.29 -20.81
N ASP A 76 12.63 6.74 -21.92
CA ASP A 76 11.60 5.99 -22.65
C ASP A 76 12.14 4.83 -23.50
N ASN A 77 13.46 4.71 -23.66
CA ASN A 77 14.10 3.60 -24.37
C ASN A 77 15.49 3.32 -23.78
N VAL A 78 15.54 2.47 -22.76
CA VAL A 78 16.79 1.86 -22.29
C VAL A 78 16.94 0.53 -23.04
N ASP A 79 17.79 0.50 -24.08
CA ASP A 79 18.31 -0.75 -24.67
C ASP A 79 19.39 -1.37 -23.77
#